data_AF-A0A2M8AAV6-F1
#
_entry.id   AF-A0A2M8AAV6-F1
#
_cell.length_a   1.000
_cell.length_b   1.000
_cell.length_c   1.000
_cell.angle_alpha   90.00
_cell.angle_beta   90.00
_cell.angle_gamma   90.00
#
_symmetry.space_group_name_H-M   'P 1'
#
loop_
_entity.id
_entity.type
_entity.pdbx_description
1 polymer ?
#
loop_
_entity_poly.entity_id
_entity_poly.type
_entity_poly.pdbx_seq_one_letter_code
_entity_poly.pdbx_strand_id
1 'polypeptide(L)'
;MKITYLSVLLVIITTIANAQITVSNTVPYNNATYLVNNVLLGSGVTASNITFSGQSAQIGVFHGGLNGAPNLGIDSGIVISSGDVNDIPPGGNQPNIGQYGGSGDPDLLTIAQSVTSNPSAASITTTNDGFSCTRFFTFIN
;
A
#
# COMPACT_ATOMS: atom_id res chain seq x y z
N MET A 1 -20.10 -38.33 -23.94
CA MET A 1 -19.96 -38.70 -22.52
C MET A 1 -18.54 -38.46 -22.00
N LYS A 2 -17.49 -39.10 -22.53
CA LYS A 2 -16.09 -38.87 -22.08
C LYS A 2 -15.63 -37.39 -22.11
N ILE A 3 -15.96 -36.65 -23.18
CA ILE A 3 -15.60 -35.22 -23.31
C ILE A 3 -16.35 -34.35 -22.29
N THR A 4 -17.60 -34.72 -21.94
CA THR A 4 -18.41 -34.00 -20.95
C THR A 4 -17.85 -34.13 -19.54
N TYR A 5 -17.27 -35.28 -19.17
CA TYR A 5 -16.59 -35.45 -17.88
C TYR A 5 -15.29 -34.64 -17.81
N LEU A 6 -14.55 -34.54 -18.92
CA LEU A 6 -13.31 -33.77 -19.00
C LEU A 6 -13.56 -32.26 -18.85
N SER A 7 -14.63 -31.74 -19.47
CA SER A 7 -14.99 -30.32 -19.33
C SER A 7 -15.50 -29.97 -17.93
N VAL A 8 -16.25 -30.86 -17.26
CA VAL A 8 -16.65 -30.66 -15.85
C VAL A 8 -15.43 -30.66 -14.92
N LEU A 9 -14.47 -31.56 -15.14
CA LEU A 9 -13.22 -31.60 -14.36
C LEU A 9 -12.40 -30.31 -14.52
N LEU A 10 -12.32 -29.77 -15.74
CA LEU A 10 -11.55 -28.56 -16.02
C LEU A 10 -12.13 -27.31 -15.33
N VAL A 11 -13.47 -27.19 -15.27
CA VAL A 11 -14.16 -26.10 -14.56
C VAL A 11 -13.93 -26.16 -13.04
N ILE A 12 -13.82 -27.37 -12.48
CA ILE A 12 -13.53 -27.53 -11.05
C ILE A 12 -12.10 -27.07 -10.74
N ILE A 13 -11.13 -27.38 -11.59
CA ILE A 13 -9.71 -27.00 -11.42
C ILE A 13 -9.52 -25.48 -11.42
N THR A 14 -10.27 -24.73 -12.23
CA THR A 14 -10.16 -23.26 -12.25
C THR A 14 -10.65 -22.59 -10.97
N THR A 15 -11.49 -23.26 -10.16
CA THR A 15 -12.00 -22.70 -8.90
C THR A 15 -11.06 -22.88 -7.70
N ILE A 16 -10.02 -23.71 -7.84
CA ILE A 16 -9.03 -24.00 -6.79
C ILE A 16 -7.64 -23.41 -7.09
N ALA A 17 -7.46 -22.82 -8.28
CA ALA A 17 -6.20 -22.21 -8.68
C ALA A 17 -6.11 -20.76 -8.15
N ASN A 18 -5.33 -20.56 -7.08
CA ASN A 18 -4.94 -19.22 -6.62
C ASN A 18 -3.66 -18.79 -7.35
N ALA A 19 -3.81 -17.90 -8.34
CA ALA A 19 -2.68 -17.36 -9.10
C ALA A 19 -2.34 -15.90 -8.70
N GLN A 20 -2.82 -15.41 -7.56
CA GLN A 20 -2.56 -14.04 -7.10
C GLN A 20 -1.68 -14.04 -5.85
N ILE A 21 -0.99 -12.92 -5.62
CA ILE A 21 -0.26 -12.68 -4.39
C ILE A 21 -1.26 -12.58 -3.23
N THR A 22 -0.91 -13.15 -2.08
CA THR A 22 -1.67 -12.97 -0.84
C THR A 22 -0.96 -12.00 0.07
N VAL A 23 -1.69 -11.01 0.61
CA VAL A 23 -1.17 -10.06 1.59
C VAL A 23 -1.85 -10.29 2.93
N SER A 24 -1.10 -10.14 4.02
CA SER A 24 -1.63 -10.20 5.38
C SER A 24 -1.04 -9.11 6.26
N ASN A 25 -1.92 -8.46 7.01
CA ASN A 25 -1.61 -7.55 8.12
C ASN A 25 -2.05 -8.12 9.49
N THR A 26 -2.49 -9.38 9.57
CA THR A 26 -2.92 -9.92 10.87
C THR A 26 -1.74 -10.03 11.85
N VAL A 27 -1.99 -9.82 13.15
CA VAL A 27 -0.95 -9.97 14.19
C VAL A 27 -0.25 -11.33 14.01
N PRO A 28 1.10 -11.38 13.95
CA PRO A 28 2.07 -10.34 14.26
C PRO A 28 2.57 -9.48 13.08
N TYR A 29 2.01 -9.62 11.88
CA TYR A 29 2.45 -8.93 10.66
C TYR A 29 2.11 -7.43 10.60
N ASN A 30 1.43 -6.89 11.61
CA ASN A 30 1.20 -5.46 11.79
C ASN A 30 2.27 -4.77 12.66
N ASN A 31 3.39 -5.44 12.97
CA ASN A 31 4.45 -4.91 13.80
C ASN A 31 5.79 -4.84 13.04
N ALA A 32 6.32 -3.64 12.84
CA ALA A 32 7.54 -3.41 12.06
C ALA A 32 8.78 -4.14 12.62
N THR A 33 8.93 -4.21 13.96
CA THR A 33 10.03 -4.93 14.59
C THR A 33 9.96 -6.43 14.31
N TYR A 34 8.75 -7.01 14.36
CA TYR A 34 8.52 -8.41 14.01
C TYR A 34 8.84 -8.67 12.55
N LEU A 35 8.35 -7.81 11.64
CA LEU A 35 8.59 -7.95 10.21
C LEU A 35 10.09 -7.93 9.89
N VAL A 36 10.84 -6.96 10.40
CA VAL A 36 12.28 -6.87 10.14
C VAL A 36 13.04 -8.07 10.70
N ASN A 37 12.85 -8.41 11.97
CA ASN A 37 13.65 -9.46 12.60
C ASN A 37 13.27 -10.88 12.14
N ASN A 38 12.00 -11.14 11.87
CA ASN A 38 11.52 -12.50 11.62
C ASN A 38 11.17 -12.78 10.16
N VAL A 39 10.90 -11.74 9.35
CA VAL A 39 10.58 -11.91 7.92
C VAL A 39 11.77 -11.57 7.04
N LEU A 40 12.55 -10.51 7.34
CA LEU A 40 13.69 -10.12 6.51
C LEU A 40 15.02 -10.74 6.92
N LEU A 41 15.34 -10.75 8.22
CA LEU A 41 16.72 -10.99 8.67
C LEU A 41 17.04 -12.46 8.99
N GLY A 42 16.05 -13.34 8.99
CA GLY A 42 16.23 -14.77 9.23
C GLY A 42 16.79 -15.11 10.61
N SER A 43 16.93 -16.40 10.90
CA SER A 43 17.47 -16.86 12.18
C SER A 43 18.96 -16.52 12.29
N GLY A 44 19.34 -15.77 13.33
CA GLY A 44 20.74 -15.50 13.68
C GLY A 44 21.21 -14.06 13.45
N VAL A 45 20.34 -13.17 12.92
CA VAL A 45 20.62 -11.74 12.78
C VAL A 45 19.50 -10.93 13.42
N THR A 46 19.86 -10.02 14.32
CA THR A 46 18.91 -9.10 14.96
C THR A 46 19.22 -7.67 14.57
N ALA A 47 18.23 -6.94 14.06
CA ALA A 47 18.33 -5.50 13.85
C ALA A 47 17.80 -4.74 15.07
N SER A 48 18.46 -3.63 15.36
CA SER A 48 18.07 -2.68 16.40
C SER A 48 17.74 -1.32 15.78
N ASN A 49 17.15 -0.42 16.56
CA ASN A 49 16.76 0.93 16.13
C ASN A 49 15.74 0.96 14.97
N ILE A 50 14.78 0.02 15.00
CA ILE A 50 13.71 -0.07 14.00
C ILE A 50 12.60 0.90 14.37
N THR A 51 12.37 1.91 13.52
CA THR A 51 11.28 2.88 13.66
C THR A 51 10.33 2.78 12.48
N PHE A 52 9.03 2.81 12.76
CA PHE A 52 7.99 2.87 11.75
C PHE A 52 7.09 4.08 12.03
N SER A 53 6.78 4.83 10.98
CA SER A 53 5.89 6.00 11.03
C SER A 53 4.71 5.74 10.10
N GLY A 54 3.49 5.80 10.65
CA GLY A 54 2.28 5.49 9.92
C GLY A 54 1.29 4.68 10.77
N GLN A 55 0.26 4.15 10.12
CA GLN A 55 -0.71 3.25 10.72
C GLN A 55 -0.26 1.79 10.57
N SER A 56 -0.61 0.93 11.53
CA SER A 56 -0.23 -0.48 11.48
C SER A 56 -0.79 -1.22 10.27
N ALA A 57 -1.90 -0.73 9.68
CA ALA A 57 -2.50 -1.27 8.45
C ALA A 57 -1.70 -0.97 7.16
N GLN A 58 -0.70 -0.08 7.24
CA GLN A 58 0.15 0.32 6.11
C GLN A 58 1.35 -0.61 5.89
N ILE A 59 1.54 -1.63 6.74
CA ILE A 59 2.63 -2.60 6.65
C ILE A 59 2.09 -4.02 6.67
N GLY A 60 2.80 -4.98 6.11
CA GLY A 60 2.37 -6.38 6.16
C GLY A 60 3.37 -7.31 5.49
N VAL A 61 2.94 -8.54 5.27
CA VAL A 61 3.68 -9.54 4.51
C VAL A 61 2.93 -9.94 3.26
N PHE A 62 3.66 -10.21 2.19
CA PHE A 62 3.11 -10.83 0.99
C PHE A 62 3.71 -12.22 0.76
N HIS A 63 2.94 -13.10 0.12
CA HIS A 63 3.32 -14.46 -0.23
C HIS A 63 2.84 -14.83 -1.63
N GLY A 64 3.52 -15.79 -2.26
CA GLY A 64 3.17 -16.30 -3.58
C GLY A 64 3.64 -15.40 -4.72
N GLY A 65 4.69 -14.58 -4.52
CA GLY A 65 5.18 -13.67 -5.56
C GLY A 65 5.89 -14.36 -6.74
N LEU A 66 6.37 -15.61 -6.60
CA LEU A 66 6.97 -16.37 -7.72
C LEU A 66 5.95 -16.91 -8.72
N ASN A 67 4.78 -17.31 -8.21
CA ASN A 67 3.72 -17.97 -8.98
C ASN A 67 2.47 -17.09 -9.13
N GLY A 68 2.43 -15.98 -8.42
CA GLY A 68 1.35 -15.01 -8.44
C GLY A 68 1.41 -14.10 -9.66
N ALA A 69 0.29 -13.46 -9.97
CA ALA A 69 0.14 -12.37 -10.91
C ALA A 69 0.01 -11.06 -10.10
N PRO A 70 0.93 -10.11 -10.25
CA PRO A 70 2.15 -10.15 -11.07
C PRO A 70 3.24 -11.04 -10.47
N ASN A 71 4.11 -11.61 -11.33
CA ASN A 71 5.29 -12.34 -10.86
C ASN A 71 6.34 -11.32 -10.42
N LEU A 72 6.69 -11.33 -9.13
CA LEU A 72 7.65 -10.41 -8.53
C LEU A 72 9.09 -10.93 -8.57
N GLY A 73 9.31 -12.18 -9.00
CA GLY A 73 10.63 -12.82 -8.97
C GLY A 73 11.13 -13.19 -7.57
N ILE A 74 10.29 -12.98 -6.54
CA ILE A 74 10.54 -13.32 -5.14
C ILE A 74 9.29 -13.96 -4.55
N ASP A 75 9.45 -14.95 -3.65
CA ASP A 75 8.31 -15.73 -3.15
C ASP A 75 7.50 -14.99 -2.08
N SER A 76 8.19 -14.35 -1.14
CA SER A 76 7.60 -13.65 -0.02
C SER A 76 8.46 -12.50 0.45
N GLY A 77 7.87 -11.59 1.21
CA GLY A 77 8.57 -10.44 1.78
C GLY A 77 7.64 -9.50 2.53
N ILE A 78 8.19 -8.36 2.93
CA ILE A 78 7.43 -7.26 3.53
C ILE A 78 6.80 -6.42 2.41
N VAL A 79 5.59 -5.94 2.67
CA VAL A 79 4.93 -4.93 1.84
C VAL A 79 4.59 -3.70 2.68
N ILE A 80 4.68 -2.53 2.06
CA ILE A 80 4.38 -1.23 2.67
C ILE A 80 3.50 -0.45 1.68
N SER A 81 2.42 0.16 2.17
CA SER A 81 1.44 0.91 1.38
C SER A 81 1.15 2.27 2.00
N SER A 82 0.80 3.25 1.17
CA SER A 82 0.27 4.54 1.65
C SER A 82 -1.19 4.43 2.15
N GLY A 83 -1.89 3.36 1.81
CA GLY A 83 -3.23 2.98 2.30
C GLY A 83 -3.18 1.63 3.02
N ASP A 84 -4.28 0.89 3.03
CA ASP A 84 -4.30 -0.47 3.60
C ASP A 84 -3.51 -1.44 2.71
N VAL A 85 -2.62 -2.25 3.29
CA VAL A 85 -1.90 -3.29 2.53
C VAL A 85 -2.82 -4.40 2.03
N ASN A 86 -3.96 -4.62 2.70
CA ASN A 86 -4.95 -5.60 2.28
C ASN A 86 -5.69 -5.19 1.00
N ASP A 87 -5.55 -3.92 0.57
CA ASP A 87 -6.12 -3.43 -0.68
C ASP A 87 -5.24 -3.73 -1.92
N ILE A 88 -4.03 -4.27 -1.72
CA ILE A 88 -3.07 -4.62 -2.78
C ILE A 88 -3.53 -5.82 -3.63
N PRO A 89 -3.89 -6.99 -3.05
CA PRO A 89 -4.29 -8.15 -3.84
C PRO A 89 -5.61 -7.89 -4.60
N PRO A 90 -5.83 -8.57 -5.74
CA PRO A 90 -7.10 -8.46 -6.46
C PRO A 90 -8.28 -8.85 -5.55
N GLY A 91 -9.30 -7.98 -5.49
CA GLY A 91 -10.43 -8.11 -4.56
C GLY A 91 -10.36 -7.21 -3.32
N GLY A 92 -9.26 -6.49 -3.11
CA GLY A 92 -9.18 -5.39 -2.15
C GLY A 92 -10.02 -4.15 -2.56
N ASN A 93 -10.17 -3.17 -1.67
CA ASN A 93 -10.99 -1.99 -1.94
C ASN A 93 -10.37 -1.02 -2.96
N GLN A 94 -9.06 -1.13 -3.22
CA GLN A 94 -8.30 -0.37 -4.21
C GLN A 94 -8.69 1.13 -4.30
N PRO A 95 -8.61 1.87 -3.18
CA PRO A 95 -9.03 3.27 -3.16
C PRO A 95 -8.13 4.13 -4.05
N ASN A 96 -8.73 5.12 -4.71
CA ASN A 96 -8.02 6.10 -5.55
C ASN A 96 -7.46 7.30 -4.76
N ILE A 97 -7.62 7.28 -3.43
CA ILE A 97 -7.09 8.24 -2.47
C ILE A 97 -6.40 7.50 -1.32
N GLY A 98 -5.36 8.08 -0.73
CA GLY A 98 -4.74 7.50 0.47
C GLY A 98 -5.70 7.51 1.66
N GLN A 99 -5.80 6.40 2.39
CA GLN A 99 -6.76 6.24 3.51
C GLN A 99 -6.27 6.82 4.84
N TYR A 100 -4.95 6.87 5.06
CA TYR A 100 -4.41 7.10 6.41
C TYR A 100 -3.69 8.42 6.59
N GLY A 101 -3.79 9.34 5.62
CA GLY A 101 -3.28 10.72 5.73
C GLY A 101 -1.89 10.78 6.37
N GLY A 102 -0.86 10.41 5.62
CA GLY A 102 0.51 10.42 6.15
C GLY A 102 0.95 11.83 6.54
N SER A 103 2.02 11.92 7.34
CA SER A 103 2.69 13.18 7.63
C SER A 103 3.02 13.87 6.30
N GLY A 104 2.41 15.02 6.06
CA GLY A 104 2.82 15.89 4.97
C GLY A 104 4.31 16.19 5.08
N ASP A 105 4.97 16.45 3.96
CA ASP A 105 6.37 16.89 3.96
C ASP A 105 6.48 18.24 4.70
N PRO A 106 7.14 18.31 5.88
CA PRO A 106 7.21 19.53 6.68
C PRO A 106 7.93 20.67 5.95
N ASP A 107 8.88 20.33 5.08
CA ASP A 107 9.62 21.30 4.29
C ASP A 107 8.70 21.87 3.20
N LEU A 108 7.86 21.03 2.56
CA LEU A 108 6.86 21.53 1.60
C LEU A 108 5.77 22.37 2.27
N LEU A 109 5.37 22.06 3.50
CA LEU A 109 4.44 22.91 4.27
C LEU A 109 5.07 24.27 4.57
N THR A 110 6.35 24.28 4.95
CA THR A 110 7.10 25.50 5.24
C THR A 110 7.29 26.36 3.99
N ILE A 111 7.61 25.74 2.86
CA ILE A 111 7.72 26.42 1.56
C ILE A 111 6.36 26.99 1.14
N ALA A 112 5.28 26.22 1.27
CA ALA A 112 3.94 26.69 0.93
C ALA A 112 3.50 27.87 1.81
N GLN A 113 3.81 27.84 3.11
CA GLN A 113 3.53 28.92 4.06
C GLN A 113 4.45 30.16 3.89
N SER A 114 5.51 30.06 3.09
CA SER A 114 6.34 31.23 2.75
C SER A 114 5.68 32.17 1.72
N VAL A 115 4.66 31.69 1.02
CA VAL A 115 3.91 32.50 0.04
C VAL A 115 2.88 33.35 0.78
N THR A 116 3.09 34.67 0.80
CA THR A 116 2.22 35.60 1.54
C THR A 116 1.06 36.14 0.71
N SER A 117 1.08 35.98 -0.61
CA SER A 117 0.17 36.70 -1.51
C SER A 117 -0.87 35.84 -2.21
N ASN A 118 -0.59 34.58 -2.61
CA ASN A 118 -1.60 33.70 -3.22
C ASN A 118 -1.14 32.23 -3.40
N PRO A 119 -1.75 31.23 -2.73
CA PRO A 119 -2.74 31.37 -1.65
C PRO A 119 -2.13 32.07 -0.42
N SER A 120 -2.96 32.71 0.40
CA SER A 120 -2.50 33.27 1.69
C SER A 120 -1.97 32.12 2.56
N ALA A 121 -0.78 32.29 3.15
CA ALA A 121 -0.15 31.31 4.04
C ALA A 121 -1.08 30.81 5.16
N ALA A 122 -2.01 31.65 5.64
CA ALA A 122 -2.99 31.30 6.66
C ALA A 122 -4.02 30.25 6.21
N SER A 123 -4.14 30.02 4.90
CA SER A 123 -5.06 29.04 4.30
C SER A 123 -4.40 27.68 4.03
N ILE A 124 -3.10 27.51 4.33
CA ILE A 124 -2.34 26.28 4.08
C ILE A 124 -1.98 25.65 5.44
N THR A 125 -2.80 24.70 5.86
CA THR A 125 -2.68 24.03 7.17
C THR A 125 -2.08 22.63 7.06
N THR A 126 -2.16 22.03 5.87
CA THR A 126 -1.51 20.76 5.52
C THR A 126 -0.84 20.89 4.15
N THR A 127 0.14 20.04 3.84
CA THR A 127 0.73 19.96 2.50
C THR A 127 -0.29 19.63 1.41
N ASN A 128 -1.40 18.99 1.78
CA ASN A 128 -2.46 18.60 0.85
C ASN A 128 -3.32 19.80 0.42
N ASP A 129 -3.29 20.90 1.18
CA ASP A 129 -4.01 22.14 0.88
C ASP A 129 -3.38 22.90 -0.32
N GLY A 130 -2.14 22.55 -0.69
CA GLY A 130 -1.41 23.11 -1.83
C GLY A 130 -1.86 22.57 -3.21
N PHE A 131 -2.69 21.54 -3.27
CA PHE A 131 -3.16 20.94 -4.54
C PHE A 131 -4.70 20.95 -4.72
N SER A 132 -5.42 21.83 -4.03
CA SER A 132 -6.83 22.12 -4.39
C SER A 132 -6.90 23.04 -5.62
N CYS A 133 -6.32 22.61 -6.75
CA CYS A 133 -6.54 23.24 -8.04
C CYS A 133 -7.88 22.78 -8.63
N THR A 134 -8.99 23.19 -8.01
CA THR A 134 -10.34 23.04 -8.59
C THR A 134 -11.05 24.38 -8.80
N ARG A 135 -10.40 25.52 -8.53
CA ARG A 135 -11.00 26.86 -8.75
C ARG A 135 -10.08 27.94 -9.32
N PHE A 136 -8.91 27.63 -9.88
CA PHE A 136 -7.96 28.67 -10.35
C PHE A 136 -8.06 29.08 -11.84
N PHE A 137 -9.04 28.59 -12.61
CA PHE A 137 -9.30 29.11 -13.97
C PHE A 137 -10.74 29.63 -14.09
N THR A 138 -11.01 30.79 -13.50
CA THR A 138 -11.91 31.76 -14.13
C THR A 138 -11.07 32.97 -14.42
N PHE A 139 -10.50 33.02 -15.62
CA PHE A 139 -9.97 34.27 -16.15
C PHE A 139 -11.16 35.18 -16.42
N ILE A 140 -11.22 36.29 -15.68
CA ILE A 140 -12.03 37.42 -16.08
C ILE A 140 -11.34 38.03 -17.31
N ASN A 141 -11.94 37.81 -18.48
CA ASN A 141 -12.08 38.85 -19.50
C ASN A 141 -13.53 38.83 -19.97
#